data_AF-A0ABD3N3Q7-F1
#
_entry.id   AF-A0ABD3N3Q7-F1
#
_cell.length_a   1.000
_cell.length_b   1.000
_cell.length_c   1.000
_cell.angle_alpha   90.00
_cell.angle_beta   90.00
_cell.angle_gamma   90.00
#
_symmetry.space_group_name_H-M   'P 1'
#
loop_
_entity.id
_entity.type
_entity.pdbx_description
1 polymer ?
#
loop_
_entity_poly.entity_id
_entity_poly.type
_entity_poly.pdbx_seq_one_letter_code
_entity_poly.pdbx_strand_id
1 'polypeptide(L)'
;MKRYVRHMSMLIALRQHTKLGTVLFGQSLRRCHALSVNPSSMRHHGMSAVIRLHNSCGGNNQHAPLRYPFITSRCSSLNSIDTSRDNGNEMLDVDSIADLLRISYSSGETDQVQDAIGSKSVLPLLLESNQFANTNEVSCHMIDAAVKAATESNRLNRGALSSIINAILACCCASEMPNGQNNADETIGEKYAELAWEILNKMDEMYASDESSMVAPDLVALSLTYYSSHVAYVKHTESKAANFYLKVQTRILERAQKLAKKNAGSARRKALAAERRKKASLTSDDINDALKALYGQDMAILHENDDLIILSKPAGMVCYHTKKTGAGKITTSRKKKSRDKMSDNETYGTKALDISLEDALLDIAIPLSTLNPNARGIVHRIDRGTSGIIVLAKNDDAHLKLVALFFLRKVQKKYFALVPACPLDGELLLSPEGVIDLPVNGRSAYSKYRILDRYIDPSQKEEGSDPTALLLEVQTLTGRKHQVRVHCANGLWRPIFLDPLYSEGDKSKVSNSNDKKSKSDETIPAAILHAAAGSNEHFFLHASTMSIPDLNINNVSSPLPQWWKDVIEQWDEVK
;
A
#
# COMPACT_ATOMS: atom_id res chain seq x y z
N MET A 1 -36.96 23.11 11.51
CA MET A 1 -36.71 24.52 11.90
C MET A 1 -35.26 24.87 11.54
N LYS A 2 -35.04 26.04 10.93
CA LYS A 2 -33.95 27.04 11.17
C LYS A 2 -32.62 26.50 11.78
N ARG A 3 -31.42 26.76 11.26
CA ARG A 3 -30.82 27.66 10.23
C ARG A 3 -29.43 27.03 9.86
N TYR A 4 -28.70 27.33 8.79
CA TYR A 4 -28.59 28.54 7.96
C TYR A 4 -28.37 28.18 6.47
N VAL A 5 -29.05 28.89 5.57
CA VAL A 5 -28.75 29.01 4.14
C VAL A 5 -28.10 30.39 3.93
N ARG A 6 -27.21 30.53 2.93
CA ARG A 6 -26.74 31.75 2.19
C ARG A 6 -25.26 31.56 1.79
N HIS A 7 -24.78 31.88 0.59
CA HIS A 7 -25.42 32.33 -0.65
C HIS A 7 -24.62 31.77 -1.84
N MET A 8 -25.31 31.35 -2.89
CA MET A 8 -24.78 31.16 -4.25
C MET A 8 -25.73 31.89 -5.21
N SER A 9 -25.27 32.22 -6.43
CA SER A 9 -25.94 33.10 -7.42
C SER A 9 -25.90 34.60 -7.03
N MET A 10 -25.35 35.52 -7.83
CA MET A 10 -25.80 35.81 -9.20
C MET A 10 -24.75 36.50 -10.10
N LEU A 11 -24.78 36.08 -11.38
CA LEU A 11 -24.68 36.84 -12.63
C LEU A 11 -23.49 37.77 -12.98
N ILE A 12 -22.93 37.38 -14.13
CA ILE A 12 -22.31 38.13 -15.22
C ILE A 12 -22.94 39.51 -15.52
N ALA A 13 -22.08 40.40 -16.05
CA ALA A 13 -22.33 41.66 -16.75
C ALA A 13 -22.68 42.91 -15.92
N LEU A 14 -21.71 43.84 -15.86
CA LEU A 14 -21.79 45.04 -16.71
C LEU A 14 -20.40 45.63 -17.01
N ARG A 15 -20.34 46.29 -18.16
CA ARG A 15 -19.15 46.81 -18.84
C ARG A 15 -19.19 48.34 -18.71
N GLN A 16 -18.04 49.00 -18.48
CA GLN A 16 -17.63 50.34 -18.97
C GLN A 16 -16.97 51.28 -17.92
N HIS A 17 -16.17 52.21 -18.48
CA HIS A 17 -15.68 53.48 -17.94
C HIS A 17 -14.40 53.58 -17.07
N THR A 18 -13.27 53.43 -17.77
CA THR A 18 -12.25 54.49 -18.04
C THR A 18 -11.50 55.24 -16.92
N LYS A 19 -10.15 55.35 -17.14
CA LYS A 19 -9.18 56.36 -16.63
C LYS A 19 -8.84 56.22 -15.12
N LEU A 20 -7.65 56.60 -14.61
CA LEU A 20 -6.47 57.33 -15.14
C LEU A 20 -5.25 56.97 -14.25
N GLY A 21 -4.00 56.93 -14.76
CA GLY A 21 -2.81 56.71 -13.89
C GLY A 21 -1.52 56.29 -14.62
N THR A 22 -0.71 57.28 -15.00
CA THR A 22 0.52 57.16 -15.82
C THR A 22 1.78 56.89 -14.97
N VAL A 23 2.96 56.80 -15.65
CA VAL A 23 4.36 56.81 -15.13
C VAL A 23 4.88 55.38 -14.82
N LEU A 24 6.04 54.89 -15.31
CA LEU A 24 7.16 55.48 -16.08
C LEU A 24 7.66 54.55 -17.25
N PHE A 25 8.76 54.95 -17.88
CA PHE A 25 9.50 54.43 -19.04
C PHE A 25 10.56 53.36 -18.74
N GLY A 26 10.97 52.60 -19.77
CA GLY A 26 12.23 51.83 -19.79
C GLY A 26 12.39 50.98 -21.07
N GLN A 27 13.08 51.50 -22.09
CA GLN A 27 13.21 50.85 -23.41
C GLN A 27 14.40 49.88 -23.47
N SER A 28 14.23 48.70 -24.08
CA SER A 28 15.10 48.20 -25.17
C SER A 28 14.69 46.79 -25.62
N LEU A 29 14.21 46.66 -26.87
CA LEU A 29 14.82 45.83 -27.92
C LEU A 29 14.00 45.94 -29.22
N ARG A 30 14.69 45.93 -30.37
CA ARG A 30 14.10 46.10 -31.70
C ARG A 30 14.03 44.74 -32.45
N ARG A 31 13.09 44.64 -33.40
CA ARG A 31 13.22 44.08 -34.79
C ARG A 31 14.16 42.87 -35.01
N CYS A 32 13.84 41.80 -35.73
CA CYS A 32 12.77 41.39 -36.68
C CYS A 32 12.64 39.84 -36.57
N HIS A 33 11.81 39.05 -37.27
CA HIS A 33 11.14 39.17 -38.57
C HIS A 33 9.80 38.40 -38.56
N ALA A 34 8.87 38.76 -39.45
CA ALA A 34 7.57 38.10 -39.57
C ALA A 34 7.62 36.87 -40.51
N LEU A 35 6.85 35.83 -40.17
CA LEU A 35 6.19 34.93 -41.13
C LEU A 35 4.78 34.62 -40.59
N SER A 36 3.78 34.62 -41.47
CA SER A 36 2.35 34.61 -41.11
C SER A 36 1.73 33.22 -41.23
N VAL A 37 0.95 32.80 -40.22
CA VAL A 37 0.00 31.68 -40.33
C VAL A 37 -1.32 32.06 -39.65
N ASN A 38 -2.45 31.60 -40.22
CA ASN A 38 -3.81 32.00 -39.82
C ASN A 38 -4.20 31.56 -38.39
N PRO A 39 -5.12 32.29 -37.71
CA PRO A 39 -5.49 32.03 -36.33
C PRO A 39 -6.72 31.12 -36.20
N SER A 40 -6.52 29.89 -35.72
CA SER A 40 -7.64 29.00 -35.31
C SER A 40 -7.26 28.01 -34.20
N SER A 41 -6.52 28.47 -33.18
CA SER A 41 -6.45 27.78 -31.88
C SER A 41 -6.15 28.76 -30.73
N MET A 42 -6.31 28.29 -29.49
CA MET A 42 -6.12 28.95 -28.18
C MET A 42 -7.36 29.50 -27.46
N ARG A 43 -8.14 28.58 -26.85
CA ARG A 43 -8.51 28.68 -25.41
C ARG A 43 -8.63 27.29 -24.80
N HIS A 44 -7.64 26.90 -24.00
CA HIS A 44 -7.81 26.53 -22.59
C HIS A 44 -6.47 26.03 -22.03
N HIS A 45 -5.87 26.80 -21.12
CA HIS A 45 -4.86 26.27 -20.21
C HIS A 45 -5.57 25.53 -19.08
N GLY A 46 -5.53 24.20 -19.10
CA GLY A 46 -5.73 23.33 -17.93
C GLY A 46 -4.37 22.92 -17.37
N MET A 47 -4.27 22.70 -16.07
CA MET A 47 -2.99 22.46 -15.40
C MET A 47 -2.29 21.20 -15.91
N SER A 48 -1.08 21.35 -16.44
CA SER A 48 -0.23 20.22 -16.82
C SER A 48 0.35 19.55 -15.57
N ALA A 49 0.06 18.26 -15.39
CA ALA A 49 0.78 17.42 -14.45
C ALA A 49 2.16 17.10 -15.04
N VAL A 50 3.23 17.51 -14.35
CA VAL A 50 4.61 17.32 -14.84
C VAL A 50 5.00 15.84 -14.78
N ILE A 51 4.91 15.16 -15.92
CA ILE A 51 5.50 13.84 -16.12
C ILE A 51 7.02 14.03 -16.29
N ARG A 52 7.83 13.58 -15.33
CA ARG A 52 9.29 13.43 -15.54
C ARG A 52 9.58 12.09 -16.20
N LEU A 53 9.56 12.08 -17.53
CA LEU A 53 10.15 11.02 -18.33
C LEU A 53 11.68 11.16 -18.30
N HIS A 54 12.37 10.32 -17.52
CA HIS A 54 13.83 10.16 -17.63
C HIS A 54 14.13 9.05 -18.64
N ASN A 55 14.57 9.44 -19.83
CA ASN A 55 15.14 8.51 -20.80
C ASN A 55 16.53 8.05 -20.30
N SER A 56 16.78 6.74 -20.37
CA SER A 56 18.06 6.11 -20.05
C SER A 56 18.47 5.21 -21.22
N CYS A 57 19.52 5.58 -21.93
CA CYS A 57 20.08 4.78 -23.03
C CYS A 57 21.39 4.10 -22.60
N GLY A 58 21.55 2.81 -22.92
CA GLY A 58 22.87 2.22 -23.21
C GLY A 58 23.61 1.48 -22.08
N GLY A 59 23.28 0.19 -21.91
CA GLY A 59 24.24 -0.94 -21.85
C GLY A 59 25.41 -0.96 -20.84
N ASN A 60 25.33 -1.86 -19.85
CA ASN A 60 26.16 -3.08 -19.84
C ASN A 60 25.73 -4.11 -18.76
N ASN A 61 25.87 -5.39 -19.06
CA ASN A 61 25.54 -6.50 -18.16
C ASN A 61 26.62 -6.72 -17.09
N GLN A 62 26.29 -6.54 -15.80
CA GLN A 62 26.79 -7.38 -14.70
C GLN A 62 25.72 -7.47 -13.59
N HIS A 63 25.49 -8.66 -13.03
CA HIS A 63 24.54 -8.86 -11.93
C HIS A 63 25.12 -8.28 -10.63
N ALA A 64 24.52 -7.19 -10.14
CA ALA A 64 24.77 -6.62 -8.82
C ALA A 64 23.47 -6.61 -7.99
N PRO A 65 23.54 -6.77 -6.65
CA PRO A 65 22.35 -6.71 -5.80
C PRO A 65 21.69 -5.33 -5.88
N LEU A 66 20.39 -5.32 -6.14
CA LEU A 66 19.60 -4.12 -6.41
C LEU A 66 19.47 -3.22 -5.17
N ARG A 67 20.42 -2.31 -4.98
CA ARG A 67 20.31 -1.18 -4.04
C ARG A 67 19.16 -0.27 -4.46
N TYR A 68 18.32 0.14 -3.50
CA TYR A 68 17.25 1.10 -3.73
C TYR A 68 17.85 2.49 -4.00
N PRO A 69 17.58 3.14 -5.16
CA PRO A 69 17.97 4.52 -5.37
C PRO A 69 17.05 5.44 -4.56
N PHE A 70 17.60 6.12 -3.56
CA PHE A 70 16.90 7.20 -2.84
C PHE A 70 16.50 8.31 -3.83
N ILE A 71 15.20 8.62 -3.93
CA ILE A 71 14.68 9.59 -4.92
C ILE A 71 14.80 11.01 -4.35
N THR A 72 16.00 11.57 -4.38
CA THR A 72 16.26 12.98 -4.06
C THR A 72 15.85 13.87 -5.24
N SER A 73 14.54 14.16 -5.42
CA SER A 73 14.11 15.06 -6.50
C SER A 73 12.93 16.01 -6.22
N ARG A 74 12.51 16.19 -4.95
CA ARG A 74 11.51 17.21 -4.53
C ARG A 74 11.92 18.04 -3.30
N CYS A 75 13.22 18.18 -3.05
CA CYS A 75 13.74 18.96 -1.91
C CYS A 75 14.78 20.01 -2.32
N SER A 76 14.54 20.76 -3.41
CA SER A 76 15.39 21.89 -3.82
C SER A 76 15.17 23.18 -3.00
N SER A 77 14.48 23.08 -1.86
CA SER A 77 14.15 24.19 -0.95
C SER A 77 14.37 23.84 0.53
N LEU A 78 15.20 22.82 0.82
CA LEU A 78 15.45 22.30 2.17
C LEU A 78 16.90 22.55 2.66
N ASN A 79 17.62 23.47 2.02
CA ASN A 79 18.98 23.91 2.36
C ASN A 79 19.02 24.83 3.59
N SER A 80 18.31 24.48 4.68
CA SER A 80 18.35 25.21 5.95
C SER A 80 18.55 24.31 7.18
N ILE A 81 18.99 23.06 6.96
CA ILE A 81 19.88 22.38 7.91
C ILE A 81 21.18 22.24 7.15
N ASP A 82 22.06 23.21 7.36
CA ASP A 82 23.36 23.29 6.68
C ASP A 82 24.31 22.30 7.35
N THR A 83 24.30 21.04 6.88
CA THR A 83 25.24 20.01 7.35
C THR A 83 26.62 20.16 6.68
N SER A 84 27.05 21.37 6.35
CA SER A 84 28.44 21.62 5.99
C SER A 84 29.32 21.26 7.19
N ARG A 85 30.40 20.54 6.89
CA ARG A 85 31.33 20.04 7.91
C ARG A 85 32.17 21.20 8.44
N ASP A 86 31.65 21.91 9.42
CA ASP A 86 32.45 22.73 10.31
C ASP A 86 32.49 22.14 11.74
N ASN A 87 33.57 22.44 12.46
CA ASN A 87 34.01 21.59 13.56
C ASN A 87 33.30 21.91 14.90
N GLY A 88 32.27 21.13 15.24
CA GLY A 88 31.93 20.81 16.63
C GLY A 88 30.53 21.21 17.12
N ASN A 89 29.83 20.23 17.72
CA ASN A 89 28.74 20.43 18.68
C ASN A 89 27.54 21.30 18.24
N GLU A 90 27.06 21.22 16.99
CA GLU A 90 25.65 21.57 16.75
C GLU A 90 24.73 20.51 17.39
N MET A 91 24.14 20.91 18.51
CA MET A 91 23.17 20.15 19.28
C MET A 91 21.88 19.99 18.47
N LEU A 92 21.49 18.74 18.16
CA LEU A 92 20.18 18.44 17.59
C LEU A 92 19.11 18.62 18.68
N ASP A 93 18.69 19.85 18.90
CA ASP A 93 17.69 20.19 19.92
C ASP A 93 16.27 19.70 19.56
N VAL A 94 15.37 19.73 20.55
CA VAL A 94 13.99 19.23 20.42
C VAL A 94 13.19 20.00 19.35
N ASP A 95 13.44 21.30 19.20
CA ASP A 95 12.69 22.19 18.32
C ASP A 95 13.12 21.96 16.86
N SER A 96 14.42 21.89 16.61
CA SER A 96 14.99 21.54 15.31
C SER A 96 14.50 20.17 14.80
N ILE A 97 14.42 19.17 15.68
CA ILE A 97 13.85 17.86 15.33
C ILE A 97 12.33 17.97 15.14
N ALA A 98 11.60 18.68 16.01
CA ALA A 98 10.15 18.82 15.91
C ALA A 98 9.71 19.50 14.60
N ASP A 99 10.44 20.52 14.16
CA ASP A 99 10.19 21.22 12.90
C ASP A 99 10.47 20.32 11.69
N LEU A 100 11.57 19.55 11.72
CA LEU A 100 11.85 18.51 10.72
C LEU A 100 10.70 17.49 10.63
N LEU A 101 10.28 16.93 11.76
CA LEU A 101 9.21 15.94 11.83
C LEU A 101 7.87 16.53 11.32
N ARG A 102 7.54 17.77 11.70
CA ARG A 102 6.28 18.44 11.29
C ARG A 102 6.24 18.74 9.79
N ILE A 103 7.32 19.27 9.23
CA ILE A 103 7.44 19.56 7.79
C ILE A 103 7.35 18.27 6.97
N SER A 104 8.10 17.24 7.38
CA SER A 104 8.09 15.95 6.70
C SER A 104 6.72 15.27 6.77
N TYR A 105 6.10 15.21 7.96
CA TYR A 105 4.75 14.63 8.12
C TYR A 105 3.71 15.36 7.27
N SER A 106 3.79 16.70 7.18
CA SER A 106 2.88 17.50 6.35
C SER A 106 3.04 17.26 4.84
N SER A 107 4.23 16.86 4.38
CA SER A 107 4.51 16.66 2.96
C SER A 107 4.26 15.23 2.46
N GLY A 108 4.27 14.22 3.34
CA GLY A 108 4.03 12.83 2.93
C GLY A 108 3.85 11.82 4.07
N GLU A 109 3.24 12.23 5.19
CA GLU A 109 2.93 11.39 6.35
C GLU A 109 4.14 10.58 6.86
N THR A 110 3.96 9.30 7.18
CA THR A 110 4.97 8.41 7.77
C THR A 110 6.19 8.19 6.90
N ASP A 111 6.05 8.34 5.59
CA ASP A 111 7.08 7.98 4.61
C ASP A 111 8.17 9.05 4.56
N GLN A 112 7.75 10.31 4.38
CA GLN A 112 8.67 11.45 4.39
C GLN A 112 9.31 11.67 5.77
N VAL A 113 8.65 11.28 6.87
CA VAL A 113 9.28 11.29 8.20
C VAL A 113 10.42 10.26 8.28
N GLN A 114 10.21 9.03 7.78
CA GLN A 114 11.30 8.02 7.70
C GLN A 114 12.45 8.50 6.81
N ASP A 115 12.14 9.02 5.62
CA ASP A 115 13.13 9.54 4.68
C ASP A 115 13.94 10.69 5.30
N ALA A 116 13.30 11.60 6.04
CA ALA A 116 13.96 12.74 6.69
C ALA A 116 14.83 12.33 7.89
N ILE A 117 14.37 11.42 8.75
CA ILE A 117 15.16 10.88 9.87
C ILE A 117 16.38 10.12 9.33
N GLY A 118 16.20 9.28 8.31
CA GLY A 118 17.26 8.48 7.70
C GLY A 118 18.29 9.32 6.94
N SER A 119 17.84 10.18 6.01
CA SER A 119 18.74 11.00 5.18
C SER A 119 19.58 12.00 5.99
N LYS A 120 19.02 12.55 7.08
CA LYS A 120 19.75 13.44 8.01
C LYS A 120 20.46 12.71 9.14
N SER A 121 20.46 11.37 9.15
CA SER A 121 21.14 10.55 10.16
C SER A 121 20.79 10.92 11.61
N VAL A 122 19.53 11.30 11.87
CA VAL A 122 19.10 11.88 13.16
C VAL A 122 19.33 10.92 14.33
N LEU A 123 18.86 9.67 14.21
CA LEU A 123 19.05 8.67 15.27
C LEU A 123 20.53 8.32 15.51
N PRO A 124 21.37 8.06 14.48
CA PRO A 124 22.82 7.89 14.67
C PRO A 124 23.45 9.04 15.45
N LEU A 125 23.22 10.29 15.01
CA LEU A 125 23.81 11.48 15.63
C LEU A 125 23.44 11.60 17.11
N LEU A 126 22.19 11.31 17.48
CA LEU A 126 21.77 11.30 18.89
C LEU A 126 22.41 10.16 19.68
N LEU A 127 22.46 8.94 19.14
CA LEU A 127 22.97 7.73 19.80
C LEU A 127 24.51 7.65 19.92
N GLU A 128 25.23 8.44 19.12
CA GLU A 128 26.69 8.58 19.14
C GLU A 128 27.14 9.87 19.85
N SER A 129 26.23 10.81 20.11
CA SER A 129 26.57 12.05 20.81
C SER A 129 26.93 11.81 22.29
N ASN A 130 27.86 12.62 22.81
CA ASN A 130 28.12 12.73 24.25
C ASN A 130 27.04 13.54 25.00
N GLN A 131 25.93 13.89 24.35
CA GLN A 131 24.85 14.70 24.93
C GLN A 131 23.94 13.87 25.84
N PHE A 132 23.80 12.57 25.57
CA PHE A 132 22.89 11.67 26.28
C PHE A 132 23.67 10.51 26.89
N ALA A 133 23.37 10.17 28.16
CA ALA A 133 24.06 9.10 28.86
C ALA A 133 23.57 7.70 28.46
N ASN A 134 22.39 7.58 27.85
CA ASN A 134 21.74 6.30 27.54
C ASN A 134 20.62 6.43 26.48
N THR A 135 20.17 5.30 25.95
CA THR A 135 19.07 5.16 24.99
C THR A 135 17.71 5.67 25.51
N ASN A 136 17.47 5.61 26.82
CA ASN A 136 16.25 6.16 27.43
C ASN A 136 16.20 7.70 27.35
N GLU A 137 17.31 8.41 27.55
CA GLU A 137 17.34 9.87 27.38
C GLU A 137 17.10 10.29 25.92
N VAL A 138 17.71 9.58 24.96
CA VAL A 138 17.41 9.75 23.52
C VAL A 138 15.94 9.47 23.21
N SER A 139 15.33 8.48 23.88
CA SER A 139 13.90 8.17 23.72
C SER A 139 13.00 9.32 24.18
N CYS A 140 13.31 9.96 25.32
CA CYS A 140 12.60 11.14 25.80
C CYS A 140 12.71 12.29 24.79
N HIS A 141 13.93 12.59 24.33
CA HIS A 141 14.20 13.67 23.38
C HIS A 141 13.45 13.52 22.05
N MET A 142 13.42 12.30 21.50
CA MET A 142 12.65 11.98 20.29
C MET A 142 11.13 12.01 20.49
N ILE A 143 10.65 11.60 21.67
CA ILE A 143 9.23 11.66 22.05
C ILE A 143 8.76 13.11 22.21
N ASP A 144 9.52 13.96 22.92
CA ASP A 144 9.21 15.37 23.10
C ASP A 144 9.16 16.10 21.75
N ALA A 145 10.12 15.81 20.86
CA ALA A 145 10.12 16.33 19.50
C ALA A 145 8.89 15.85 18.70
N ALA A 146 8.48 14.59 18.85
CA ALA A 146 7.26 14.06 18.20
C ALA A 146 5.97 14.70 18.74
N VAL A 147 5.87 14.94 20.06
CA VAL A 147 4.75 15.65 20.69
C VAL A 147 4.68 17.09 20.21
N LYS A 148 5.83 17.80 20.17
CA LYS A 148 5.92 19.18 19.67
C LYS A 148 5.64 19.27 18.17
N ALA A 149 6.05 18.28 17.37
CA ALA A 149 5.72 18.20 15.95
C ALA A 149 4.21 18.00 15.72
N ALA A 150 3.59 17.11 16.50
CA ALA A 150 2.16 16.79 16.41
C ALA A 150 1.22 17.81 17.08
N THR A 151 1.75 18.86 17.72
CA THR A 151 0.95 19.89 18.39
C THR A 151 0.86 21.15 17.53
N GLU A 152 -0.36 21.54 17.19
CA GLU A 152 -0.66 22.76 16.45
C GLU A 152 -1.66 23.61 17.24
N SER A 153 -1.43 24.93 17.34
CA SER A 153 -2.33 25.86 18.07
C SER A 153 -2.70 25.38 19.49
N ASN A 154 -1.72 24.88 20.25
CA ASN A 154 -1.87 24.25 21.57
C ASN A 154 -2.83 23.04 21.62
N ARG A 155 -3.03 22.34 20.51
CA ARG A 155 -3.83 21.11 20.43
C ARG A 155 -3.00 19.97 19.83
N LEU A 156 -2.84 18.90 20.60
CA LEU A 156 -2.17 17.68 20.16
C LEU A 156 -3.03 16.89 19.16
N ASN A 157 -2.49 16.63 17.98
CA ASN A 157 -3.07 15.71 17.00
C ASN A 157 -2.60 14.28 17.29
N ARG A 158 -3.40 13.53 18.07
CA ARG A 158 -3.14 12.12 18.44
C ARG A 158 -2.85 11.21 17.23
N GLY A 159 -3.49 11.46 16.09
CA GLY A 159 -3.25 10.69 14.85
C GLY A 159 -1.89 10.99 14.21
N ALA A 160 -1.47 12.26 14.22
CA ALA A 160 -0.13 12.66 13.79
C ALA A 160 0.94 12.10 14.73
N LEU A 161 0.76 12.23 16.05
CA LEU A 161 1.69 11.70 17.04
C LEU A 161 1.93 10.18 16.86
N SER A 162 0.85 9.40 16.76
CA SER A 162 0.95 7.95 16.51
C SER A 162 1.72 7.62 15.22
N SER A 163 1.49 8.41 14.17
CA SER A 163 2.12 8.19 12.86
C SER A 163 3.60 8.58 12.86
N ILE A 164 3.95 9.69 13.52
CA ILE A 164 5.33 10.17 13.68
C ILE A 164 6.13 9.17 14.53
N ILE A 165 5.58 8.68 15.65
CA ILE A 165 6.26 7.67 16.48
C ILE A 165 6.44 6.36 15.71
N ASN A 166 5.43 5.89 14.97
CA ASN A 166 5.56 4.71 14.12
C ASN A 166 6.65 4.88 13.03
N ALA A 167 6.83 6.10 12.51
CA ALA A 167 7.94 6.39 11.59
C ALA A 167 9.32 6.37 12.28
N ILE A 168 9.44 6.89 13.51
CA ILE A 168 10.68 6.82 14.32
C ILE A 168 11.02 5.35 14.65
N LEU A 169 10.05 4.56 15.08
CA LEU A 169 10.21 3.13 15.36
C LEU A 169 10.60 2.33 14.10
N ALA A 170 10.12 2.73 12.93
CA ALA A 170 10.54 2.14 11.66
C ALA A 170 12.00 2.45 11.30
N CYS A 171 12.49 3.67 11.60
CA CYS A 171 13.92 3.98 11.49
C CYS A 171 14.78 3.13 12.44
N CYS A 172 14.26 2.76 13.61
CA CYS A 172 14.91 1.82 14.53
C CYS A 172 14.91 0.35 14.03
N CYS A 173 14.27 0.05 12.89
CA CYS A 173 14.29 -1.25 12.23
C CYS A 173 15.28 -1.32 11.05
N ALA A 174 16.00 -0.24 10.76
CA ALA A 174 16.97 -0.19 9.67
C ALA A 174 18.18 -1.09 9.97
N SER A 175 18.51 -1.98 9.03
CA SER A 175 19.67 -2.88 9.15
C SER A 175 20.97 -2.30 8.60
N GLU A 176 20.89 -1.20 7.83
CA GLU A 176 22.02 -0.58 7.13
C GLU A 176 21.96 0.95 7.23
N MET A 177 23.12 1.58 7.44
CA MET A 177 23.30 3.03 7.39
C MET A 177 23.36 3.52 5.93
N PRO A 178 22.89 4.75 5.60
CA PRO A 178 22.80 5.23 4.22
C PRO A 178 24.11 5.24 3.40
N ASN A 179 25.27 5.20 4.06
CA ASN A 179 26.58 5.44 3.45
C ASN A 179 27.39 4.18 3.12
N GLY A 180 26.81 2.98 3.18
CA GLY A 180 27.41 1.76 2.60
C GLY A 180 28.76 1.33 3.17
N GLN A 181 29.15 1.86 4.34
CA GLN A 181 30.24 1.30 5.13
C GLN A 181 29.70 0.04 5.81
N ASN A 182 30.13 -1.13 5.32
CA ASN A 182 29.83 -2.44 5.93
C ASN A 182 30.53 -2.66 7.30
N ASN A 183 31.02 -1.59 7.92
CA ASN A 183 31.61 -1.52 9.25
C ASN A 183 30.76 -0.62 10.16
N ALA A 184 29.44 -0.63 10.00
CA ALA A 184 28.55 -0.03 11.00
C ALA A 184 28.67 -0.85 12.28
N ASP A 185 29.31 -0.23 13.28
CA ASP A 185 29.60 -0.76 14.62
C ASP A 185 28.47 -1.68 15.13
N GLU A 186 28.78 -2.92 15.50
CA GLU A 186 27.78 -3.91 15.92
C GLU A 186 26.89 -3.36 17.06
N THR A 187 27.47 -2.50 17.90
CA THR A 187 26.80 -1.83 19.02
C THR A 187 25.69 -0.85 18.59
N ILE A 188 25.72 -0.26 17.40
CA ILE A 188 24.68 0.69 16.97
C ILE A 188 23.36 -0.02 16.65
N GLY A 189 23.44 -1.27 16.16
CA GLY A 189 22.27 -2.11 15.93
C GLY A 189 21.55 -2.48 17.23
N GLU A 190 22.32 -2.79 18.28
CA GLU A 190 21.80 -3.03 19.63
C GLU A 190 21.10 -1.78 20.19
N LYS A 191 21.75 -0.61 20.07
CA LYS A 191 21.20 0.68 20.49
C LYS A 191 19.86 1.03 19.82
N TYR A 192 19.64 0.67 18.55
CA TYR A 192 18.35 0.89 17.89
C TYR A 192 17.23 0.02 18.46
N ALA A 193 17.51 -1.25 18.77
CA ALA A 193 16.52 -2.14 19.38
C ALA A 193 16.18 -1.73 20.82
N GLU A 194 17.17 -1.25 21.59
CA GLU A 194 16.96 -0.62 22.89
C GLU A 194 16.16 0.68 22.79
N LEU A 195 16.52 1.59 21.89
CA LEU A 195 15.81 2.84 21.66
C LEU A 195 14.33 2.59 21.29
N ALA A 196 14.05 1.61 20.42
CA ALA A 196 12.69 1.22 20.07
C ALA A 196 11.90 0.68 21.27
N TRP A 197 12.57 -0.04 22.18
CA TRP A 197 11.97 -0.53 23.42
C TRP A 197 11.68 0.61 24.41
N GLU A 198 12.61 1.56 24.59
CA GLU A 198 12.40 2.69 25.49
C GLU A 198 11.36 3.69 24.98
N ILE A 199 11.32 3.97 23.67
CA ILE A 199 10.21 4.73 23.04
C ILE A 199 8.86 4.06 23.37
N LEU A 200 8.78 2.73 23.25
CA LEU A 200 7.57 1.95 23.50
C LEU A 200 7.20 1.91 25.00
N ASN A 201 8.15 2.11 25.92
CA ASN A 201 7.90 2.29 27.36
C ASN A 201 7.41 3.71 27.66
N LYS A 202 8.03 4.73 27.06
CA LYS A 202 7.62 6.14 27.22
C LYS A 202 6.21 6.39 26.74
N MET A 203 5.78 5.76 25.64
CA MET A 203 4.37 5.79 25.21
C MET A 203 3.41 5.23 26.28
N ASP A 204 3.77 4.14 26.97
CA ASP A 204 2.96 3.59 28.08
C ASP A 204 2.94 4.55 29.29
N GLU A 205 4.08 5.13 29.67
CA GLU A 205 4.20 6.11 30.76
C GLU A 205 3.32 7.35 30.50
N MET A 206 3.39 7.92 29.30
CA MET A 206 2.59 9.08 28.88
C MET A 206 1.09 8.77 28.81
N TYR A 207 0.72 7.59 28.33
CA TYR A 207 -0.68 7.17 28.27
C TYR A 207 -1.25 6.85 29.67
N ALA A 208 -0.41 6.37 30.58
CA ALA A 208 -0.80 6.14 31.98
C ALA A 208 -0.93 7.45 32.78
N SER A 209 -0.18 8.50 32.44
CA SER A 209 -0.27 9.81 33.10
C SER A 209 -1.41 10.68 32.56
N ASP A 210 -1.71 10.63 31.26
CA ASP A 210 -2.88 11.29 30.66
C ASP A 210 -3.50 10.47 29.51
N GLU A 211 -4.43 9.56 29.86
CA GLU A 211 -5.18 8.74 28.90
C GLU A 211 -6.05 9.59 27.93
N SER A 212 -6.36 10.83 28.31
CA SER A 212 -7.27 11.72 27.58
C SER A 212 -6.58 12.45 26.42
N SER A 213 -5.31 12.85 26.59
CA SER A 213 -4.54 13.54 25.56
C SER A 213 -3.52 12.65 24.84
N MET A 214 -2.88 11.70 25.52
CA MET A 214 -1.74 10.94 24.98
C MET A 214 -2.14 9.69 24.18
N VAL A 215 -1.19 8.96 23.61
CA VAL A 215 -1.45 7.86 22.66
C VAL A 215 -0.86 6.55 23.17
N ALA A 216 -1.71 5.55 23.40
CA ALA A 216 -1.26 4.18 23.67
C ALA A 216 -0.63 3.57 22.41
N PRO A 217 0.40 2.72 22.56
CA PRO A 217 0.97 1.96 21.45
C PRO A 217 -0.09 1.15 20.69
N ASP A 218 -0.11 1.32 19.37
CA ASP A 218 -0.95 0.52 18.47
C ASP A 218 -0.25 -0.78 18.07
N LEU A 219 -0.91 -1.59 17.23
CA LEU A 219 -0.33 -2.84 16.75
C LEU A 219 0.91 -2.61 15.86
N VAL A 220 1.04 -1.46 15.21
CA VAL A 220 2.18 -1.13 14.35
C VAL A 220 3.41 -0.81 15.21
N ALA A 221 3.26 0.04 16.23
CA ALA A 221 4.33 0.34 17.20
C ALA A 221 4.87 -0.95 17.84
N LEU A 222 3.97 -1.80 18.33
CA LEU A 222 4.32 -3.11 18.90
C LEU A 222 5.03 -4.01 17.87
N SER A 223 4.56 -4.03 16.62
CA SER A 223 5.15 -4.84 15.55
C SER A 223 6.56 -4.39 15.19
N LEU A 224 6.78 -3.08 15.05
CA LEU A 224 8.08 -2.49 14.72
C LEU A 224 9.10 -2.74 15.83
N THR A 225 8.74 -2.50 17.10
CA THR A 225 9.63 -2.79 18.23
C THR A 225 9.92 -4.29 18.35
N TYR A 226 8.92 -5.16 18.14
CA TYR A 226 9.12 -6.62 18.11
C TYR A 226 10.13 -7.02 17.01
N TYR A 227 9.95 -6.47 15.80
CA TYR A 227 10.80 -6.78 14.66
C TYR A 227 12.23 -6.24 14.82
N SER A 228 12.42 -5.02 15.31
CA SER A 228 13.76 -4.48 15.65
C SER A 228 14.47 -5.36 16.69
N SER A 229 13.76 -5.75 17.77
CA SER A 229 14.30 -6.69 18.76
C SER A 229 14.58 -8.08 18.18
N HIS A 230 13.81 -8.54 17.18
CA HIS A 230 14.06 -9.80 16.49
C HIS A 230 15.34 -9.73 15.62
N VAL A 231 15.56 -8.62 14.91
CA VAL A 231 16.79 -8.39 14.13
C VAL A 231 18.02 -8.40 15.04
N ALA A 232 17.96 -7.75 16.20
CA ALA A 232 19.05 -7.80 17.18
C ALA A 232 19.24 -9.23 17.75
N TYR A 233 18.17 -9.93 18.11
CA TYR A 233 18.25 -11.32 18.57
C TYR A 233 18.95 -12.26 17.57
N VAL A 234 18.62 -12.17 16.28
CA VAL A 234 19.22 -13.00 15.23
C VAL A 234 20.71 -12.71 15.05
N LYS A 235 21.16 -11.46 15.22
CA LYS A 235 22.59 -11.11 15.22
C LYS A 235 23.34 -11.68 16.43
N HIS A 236 22.70 -11.72 17.59
CA HIS A 236 23.36 -12.06 18.86
C HIS A 236 22.98 -13.44 19.42
N THR A 237 22.54 -14.39 18.59
CA THR A 237 21.93 -15.66 19.03
C THR A 237 22.84 -16.51 19.95
N GLU A 238 24.16 -16.35 19.89
CA GLU A 238 25.14 -17.06 20.74
C GLU A 238 25.59 -16.25 21.99
N SER A 239 25.09 -15.01 22.16
CA SER A 239 25.49 -14.08 23.23
C SER A 239 24.53 -14.05 24.42
N LYS A 240 25.00 -13.57 25.57
CA LYS A 240 24.15 -13.22 26.72
C LYS A 240 23.06 -12.20 26.35
N ALA A 241 23.29 -11.36 25.33
CA ALA A 241 22.33 -10.40 24.80
C ALA A 241 21.06 -11.06 24.20
N ALA A 242 21.16 -12.28 23.65
CA ALA A 242 19.99 -13.01 23.13
C ALA A 242 18.87 -13.15 24.17
N ASN A 243 19.24 -13.43 25.43
CA ASN A 243 18.30 -13.58 26.54
C ASN A 243 17.58 -12.27 26.91
N PHE A 244 18.17 -11.11 26.61
CA PHE A 244 17.50 -9.83 26.79
C PHE A 244 16.45 -9.61 25.70
N TYR A 245 16.84 -9.73 24.42
CA TYR A 245 15.93 -9.53 23.30
C TYR A 245 14.79 -10.56 23.25
N LEU A 246 15.01 -11.81 23.68
CA LEU A 246 13.95 -12.80 23.82
C LEU A 246 12.90 -12.41 24.89
N LYS A 247 13.34 -11.83 26.01
CA LYS A 247 12.44 -11.28 27.04
C LYS A 247 11.67 -10.06 26.54
N VAL A 248 12.32 -9.19 25.76
CA VAL A 248 11.68 -8.04 25.10
C VAL A 248 10.60 -8.50 24.12
N GLN A 249 10.92 -9.40 23.19
CA GLN A 249 9.95 -10.00 22.26
C GLN A 249 8.75 -10.63 23.00
N THR A 250 9.00 -11.41 24.05
CA THR A 250 7.95 -12.02 24.89
C THR A 250 7.02 -10.97 25.50
N ARG A 251 7.58 -9.90 26.09
CA ARG A 251 6.79 -8.79 26.67
C ARG A 251 5.95 -8.05 25.63
N ILE A 252 6.49 -7.83 24.43
CA ILE A 252 5.78 -7.17 23.33
C ILE A 252 4.64 -8.04 22.81
N LEU A 253 4.86 -9.36 22.64
CA LEU A 253 3.84 -10.32 22.27
C LEU A 253 2.68 -10.33 23.29
N GLU A 254 2.99 -10.37 24.58
CA GLU A 254 1.97 -10.26 25.63
C GLU A 254 1.19 -8.94 25.55
N ARG A 255 1.87 -7.80 25.30
CA ARG A 255 1.21 -6.49 25.13
C ARG A 255 0.28 -6.49 23.92
N ALA A 256 0.71 -7.04 22.78
CA ALA A 256 -0.13 -7.18 21.59
C ALA A 256 -1.36 -8.09 21.84
N GLN A 257 -1.18 -9.20 22.55
CA GLN A 257 -2.29 -10.08 22.93
C GLN A 257 -3.26 -9.42 23.93
N LYS A 258 -2.75 -8.63 24.90
CA LYS A 258 -3.56 -7.82 25.82
C LYS A 258 -4.36 -6.75 25.07
N LEU A 259 -3.74 -6.03 24.12
CA LEU A 259 -4.38 -5.05 23.24
C LEU A 259 -5.48 -5.70 22.39
N ALA A 260 -5.18 -6.82 21.72
CA ALA A 260 -6.15 -7.59 20.95
C ALA A 260 -7.34 -8.05 21.80
N LYS A 261 -7.09 -8.47 23.07
CA LYS A 261 -8.15 -8.84 24.03
C LYS A 261 -8.98 -7.65 24.51
N LYS A 262 -8.39 -6.44 24.67
CA LYS A 262 -9.12 -5.19 24.96
C LYS A 262 -10.04 -4.82 23.80
N ASN A 263 -9.51 -4.88 22.57
CA ASN A 263 -10.23 -4.54 21.33
C ASN A 263 -11.29 -5.58 20.94
N ALA A 264 -11.08 -6.86 21.28
CA ALA A 264 -12.08 -7.92 21.11
C ALA A 264 -13.22 -7.75 22.13
N GLY A 265 -14.42 -7.40 21.66
CA GLY A 265 -15.63 -7.41 22.49
C GLY A 265 -15.93 -8.81 23.08
N SER A 266 -16.65 -8.84 24.21
CA SER A 266 -16.83 -10.06 25.03
C SER A 266 -17.28 -11.31 24.23
N ALA A 267 -18.24 -11.14 23.32
CA ALA A 267 -18.71 -12.22 22.45
C ALA A 267 -17.61 -12.75 21.50
N ARG A 268 -16.77 -11.86 20.92
CA ARG A 268 -15.65 -12.28 20.04
C ARG A 268 -14.55 -12.94 20.86
N ARG A 269 -14.28 -12.52 22.10
CA ARG A 269 -13.35 -13.25 23.00
C ARG A 269 -13.78 -14.69 23.24
N LYS A 270 -15.08 -14.93 23.48
CA LYS A 270 -15.62 -16.29 23.66
C LYS A 270 -15.51 -17.11 22.36
N ALA A 271 -15.76 -16.50 21.20
CA ALA A 271 -15.59 -17.14 19.90
C ALA A 271 -14.11 -17.52 19.64
N LEU A 272 -13.17 -16.58 19.76
CA LEU A 272 -11.73 -16.82 19.62
C LEU A 272 -11.22 -17.94 20.55
N ALA A 273 -11.71 -18.00 21.79
CA ALA A 273 -11.35 -19.06 22.72
C ALA A 273 -11.96 -20.43 22.34
N ALA A 274 -13.11 -20.47 21.68
CA ALA A 274 -13.68 -21.71 21.13
C ALA A 274 -12.95 -22.15 19.85
N GLU A 275 -12.63 -21.20 18.97
CA GLU A 275 -11.85 -21.40 17.75
C GLU A 275 -10.45 -21.96 18.08
N ARG A 276 -9.73 -21.42 19.08
CA ARG A 276 -8.43 -21.94 19.55
C ARG A 276 -8.47 -23.40 20.05
N ARG A 277 -9.63 -23.94 20.42
CA ARG A 277 -9.78 -25.35 20.82
C ARG A 277 -10.08 -26.28 19.64
N LYS A 278 -10.51 -25.74 18.50
CA LYS A 278 -10.63 -26.48 17.24
C LYS A 278 -9.27 -26.54 16.55
N LYS A 279 -8.40 -27.45 16.99
CA LYS A 279 -7.19 -27.80 16.26
C LYS A 279 -7.50 -29.04 15.41
N ALA A 280 -7.70 -28.84 14.11
CA ALA A 280 -7.73 -29.96 13.17
C ALA A 280 -6.30 -30.29 12.76
N SER A 281 -5.95 -31.57 12.69
CA SER A 281 -4.68 -32.04 12.13
C SER A 281 -4.91 -32.43 10.67
N LEU A 282 -5.14 -31.42 9.83
CA LEU A 282 -5.26 -31.58 8.38
C LEU A 282 -3.88 -31.39 7.74
N THR A 283 -3.58 -32.17 6.72
CA THR A 283 -2.40 -31.97 5.87
C THR A 283 -2.63 -30.80 4.90
N SER A 284 -1.57 -30.22 4.33
CA SER A 284 -1.72 -29.16 3.33
C SER A 284 -2.54 -29.61 2.11
N ASP A 285 -2.51 -30.89 1.76
CA ASP A 285 -3.33 -31.47 0.68
C ASP A 285 -4.82 -31.51 1.07
N ASP A 286 -5.16 -32.01 2.28
CA ASP A 286 -6.54 -31.98 2.79
C ASP A 286 -7.12 -30.55 2.80
N ILE A 287 -6.29 -29.57 3.17
CA ILE A 287 -6.67 -28.15 3.20
C ILE A 287 -6.87 -27.62 1.77
N ASN A 288 -5.97 -27.95 0.84
CA ASN A 288 -6.04 -27.52 -0.56
C ASN A 288 -7.29 -28.10 -1.25
N ASP A 289 -7.60 -29.38 -1.02
CA ASP A 289 -8.79 -30.03 -1.56
C ASP A 289 -10.08 -29.48 -0.94
N ALA A 290 -10.08 -29.20 0.38
CA ALA A 290 -11.20 -28.52 1.02
C ALA A 290 -11.43 -27.09 0.47
N LEU A 291 -10.36 -26.34 0.15
CA LEU A 291 -10.47 -25.02 -0.47
C LEU A 291 -11.00 -25.09 -1.90
N LYS A 292 -10.46 -26.00 -2.73
CA LYS A 292 -10.93 -26.23 -4.10
C LYS A 292 -12.39 -26.68 -4.14
N ALA A 293 -12.81 -27.55 -3.21
CA ALA A 293 -14.19 -28.00 -3.09
C ALA A 293 -15.17 -26.88 -2.66
N LEU A 294 -14.67 -25.78 -2.08
CA LEU A 294 -15.48 -24.63 -1.67
C LEU A 294 -15.50 -23.49 -2.71
N TYR A 295 -14.40 -23.27 -3.45
CA TYR A 295 -14.22 -22.09 -4.31
C TYR A 295 -13.64 -22.35 -5.71
N GLY A 296 -13.43 -23.62 -6.09
CA GLY A 296 -12.85 -23.98 -7.39
C GLY A 296 -11.32 -23.88 -7.43
N GLN A 297 -10.75 -24.20 -8.60
CA GLN A 297 -9.31 -24.41 -8.77
C GLN A 297 -8.45 -23.14 -8.64
N ASP A 298 -9.06 -21.96 -8.78
CA ASP A 298 -8.36 -20.67 -8.59
C ASP A 298 -7.97 -20.40 -7.12
N MET A 299 -8.53 -21.17 -6.16
CA MET A 299 -8.17 -21.08 -4.74
C MET A 299 -7.25 -22.24 -4.35
N ALA A 300 -5.96 -21.95 -4.17
CA ALA A 300 -4.94 -22.94 -3.84
C ALA A 300 -3.88 -22.39 -2.89
N ILE A 301 -3.29 -23.28 -2.07
CA ILE A 301 -2.09 -22.97 -1.28
C ILE A 301 -0.88 -22.91 -2.22
N LEU A 302 -0.08 -21.84 -2.09
CA LEU A 302 1.13 -21.60 -2.87
C LEU A 302 2.40 -21.82 -2.03
N HIS A 303 2.32 -21.58 -0.72
CA HIS A 303 3.38 -21.85 0.26
C HIS A 303 2.77 -21.94 1.66
N GLU A 304 3.23 -22.86 2.50
CA GLU A 304 2.83 -22.99 3.90
C GLU A 304 4.02 -23.40 4.77
N ASN A 305 4.08 -22.86 5.98
CA ASN A 305 4.95 -23.32 7.07
C ASN A 305 4.21 -23.15 8.42
N ASP A 306 4.88 -23.29 9.56
CA ASP A 306 4.23 -23.15 10.87
C ASP A 306 3.77 -21.71 11.20
N ASP A 307 4.43 -20.71 10.60
CA ASP A 307 4.26 -19.28 10.88
C ASP A 307 3.20 -18.62 9.99
N LEU A 308 3.11 -19.02 8.72
CA LEU A 308 2.28 -18.36 7.72
C LEU A 308 1.76 -19.30 6.63
N ILE A 309 0.78 -18.80 5.90
CA ILE A 309 0.21 -19.43 4.71
C ILE A 309 0.12 -18.38 3.60
N ILE A 310 0.51 -18.76 2.39
CA ILE A 310 0.39 -17.97 1.17
C ILE A 310 -0.49 -18.75 0.21
N LEU A 311 -1.50 -18.08 -0.33
CA LEU A 311 -2.50 -18.70 -1.20
C LEU A 311 -2.86 -17.78 -2.37
N SER A 312 -3.46 -18.37 -3.41
CA SER A 312 -4.17 -17.62 -4.44
C SER A 312 -5.60 -17.35 -3.98
N LYS A 313 -6.01 -16.08 -3.97
CA LYS A 313 -7.40 -15.69 -3.73
C LYS A 313 -8.12 -15.61 -5.08
N PRO A 314 -9.29 -16.26 -5.26
CA PRO A 314 -10.10 -16.06 -6.46
C PRO A 314 -10.61 -14.62 -6.53
N ALA A 315 -10.89 -14.11 -7.74
CA ALA A 315 -11.62 -12.86 -7.91
C ALA A 315 -13.07 -13.00 -7.36
N GLY A 316 -13.75 -11.88 -7.10
CA GLY A 316 -15.07 -11.86 -6.42
C GLY A 316 -15.03 -12.09 -4.89
N MET A 317 -13.99 -12.73 -4.35
CA MET A 317 -13.87 -12.95 -2.89
C MET A 317 -13.28 -11.73 -2.16
N VAL A 318 -13.83 -11.35 -1.00
CA VAL A 318 -13.23 -10.35 -0.09
C VAL A 318 -12.25 -11.00 0.89
N CYS A 319 -11.19 -10.29 1.29
CA CYS A 319 -10.21 -10.82 2.27
C CYS A 319 -10.83 -11.04 3.67
N TYR A 320 -11.66 -10.11 4.13
CA TYR A 320 -12.40 -10.14 5.39
C TYR A 320 -13.57 -9.13 5.31
N HIS A 321 -14.59 -9.28 6.16
CA HIS A 321 -15.73 -8.35 6.20
C HIS A 321 -15.54 -7.25 7.28
N THR A 322 -15.51 -5.99 6.87
CA THR A 322 -15.30 -4.83 7.77
C THR A 322 -16.50 -4.48 8.67
N LYS A 323 -17.70 -4.97 8.31
CA LYS A 323 -18.91 -4.91 9.14
C LYS A 323 -19.56 -6.28 9.10
N LYS A 324 -20.26 -6.66 10.18
CA LYS A 324 -21.30 -7.70 10.12
C LYS A 324 -22.46 -7.16 9.29
N THR A 325 -22.38 -7.32 7.97
CA THR A 325 -23.48 -7.03 7.04
C THR A 325 -24.67 -7.96 7.33
N GLY A 326 -25.85 -7.67 6.79
CA GLY A 326 -26.98 -8.61 6.84
C GLY A 326 -26.71 -9.95 6.12
N ALA A 327 -25.70 -9.98 5.24
CA ALA A 327 -25.13 -11.21 4.69
C ALA A 327 -24.25 -11.96 5.71
N GLY A 328 -23.47 -11.22 6.51
CA GLY A 328 -22.49 -11.67 7.52
C GLY A 328 -23.02 -12.39 8.78
N LYS A 329 -24.03 -13.25 8.61
CA LYS A 329 -24.06 -14.54 9.31
C LYS A 329 -24.20 -15.63 8.24
N ILE A 330 -23.10 -16.31 7.95
CA ILE A 330 -23.13 -17.66 7.38
C ILE A 330 -23.60 -18.58 8.51
N THR A 331 -24.92 -18.64 8.72
CA THR A 331 -25.49 -19.58 9.69
C THR A 331 -25.22 -21.01 9.23
N THR A 332 -25.17 -21.95 10.17
CA THR A 332 -25.21 -23.39 9.87
C THR A 332 -26.38 -23.75 8.95
N SER A 333 -27.50 -23.02 9.05
CA SER A 333 -28.66 -23.13 8.16
C SER A 333 -28.37 -22.70 6.71
N ARG A 334 -27.54 -21.67 6.47
CA ARG A 334 -27.10 -21.28 5.12
C ARG A 334 -26.11 -22.30 4.55
N LYS A 335 -25.15 -22.78 5.35
CA LYS A 335 -24.20 -23.84 4.94
C LYS A 335 -24.91 -25.15 4.59
N LYS A 336 -25.96 -25.50 5.32
CA LYS A 336 -26.80 -26.66 4.99
C LYS A 336 -27.53 -26.45 3.65
N LYS A 337 -28.20 -25.30 3.47
CA LYS A 337 -28.89 -24.96 2.21
C LYS A 337 -27.99 -24.86 0.97
N SER A 338 -26.68 -24.62 1.11
CA SER A 338 -25.74 -24.68 -0.02
C SER A 338 -25.23 -26.10 -0.28
N ARG A 339 -24.92 -26.88 0.76
CA ARG A 339 -24.58 -28.30 0.63
C ARG A 339 -25.71 -29.10 -0.02
N ASP A 340 -26.94 -28.88 0.43
CA ASP A 340 -28.16 -29.49 -0.12
C ASP A 340 -28.50 -29.01 -1.55
N LYS A 341 -27.69 -28.12 -2.15
CA LYS A 341 -27.80 -27.65 -3.55
C LYS A 341 -26.60 -28.01 -4.44
N MET A 342 -25.47 -28.39 -3.86
CA MET A 342 -24.27 -28.83 -4.59
C MET A 342 -24.32 -30.31 -5.00
N SER A 343 -25.41 -31.03 -4.68
CA SER A 343 -25.69 -32.37 -5.22
C SER A 343 -26.16 -32.35 -6.67
N ASP A 344 -26.65 -31.19 -7.13
CA ASP A 344 -27.29 -31.05 -8.43
C ASP A 344 -26.27 -30.42 -9.38
N ASN A 345 -26.06 -31.06 -10.53
CA ASN A 345 -24.89 -30.90 -11.38
C ASN A 345 -24.96 -29.64 -12.27
N GLU A 346 -25.24 -28.47 -11.67
CA GLU A 346 -25.40 -27.19 -12.37
C GLU A 346 -24.14 -26.32 -12.31
N THR A 347 -23.59 -26.13 -13.50
CA THR A 347 -22.64 -25.11 -13.98
C THR A 347 -22.58 -23.80 -13.18
N TYR A 348 -21.37 -23.26 -13.03
CA TYR A 348 -21.02 -21.87 -12.68
C TYR A 348 -22.19 -20.86 -12.82
N GLY A 349 -22.90 -20.56 -11.72
CA GLY A 349 -24.04 -19.64 -11.77
C GLY A 349 -24.85 -19.49 -10.48
N THR A 350 -24.84 -20.48 -9.56
CA THR A 350 -25.54 -20.36 -8.29
C THR A 350 -24.84 -19.41 -7.33
N LYS A 351 -25.39 -18.19 -7.15
CA LYS A 351 -25.02 -17.15 -6.14
C LYS A 351 -23.95 -17.62 -5.15
N ALA A 352 -22.68 -17.38 -5.49
CA ALA A 352 -21.56 -17.73 -4.65
C ALA A 352 -21.80 -17.22 -3.22
N LEU A 353 -21.53 -18.06 -2.21
CA LEU A 353 -21.71 -17.61 -0.83
C LEU A 353 -20.76 -16.42 -0.59
N ASP A 354 -21.30 -15.28 -0.14
CA ASP A 354 -20.54 -14.10 0.30
C ASP A 354 -19.83 -14.46 1.62
N ILE A 355 -18.72 -15.19 1.48
CA ILE A 355 -17.81 -15.66 2.53
C ILE A 355 -16.47 -14.99 2.26
N SER A 356 -15.85 -14.47 3.31
CA SER A 356 -14.50 -13.93 3.19
C SER A 356 -13.43 -15.01 3.19
N LEU A 357 -12.25 -14.66 2.69
CA LEU A 357 -11.07 -15.50 2.80
C LEU A 357 -10.79 -15.92 4.24
N GLU A 358 -10.87 -14.99 5.21
CA GLU A 358 -10.77 -15.31 6.64
C GLU A 358 -11.77 -16.41 7.04
N ASP A 359 -13.06 -16.21 6.75
CA ASP A 359 -14.12 -17.15 7.15
C ASP A 359 -13.92 -18.54 6.53
N ALA A 360 -13.49 -18.62 5.26
CA ALA A 360 -13.20 -19.87 4.56
C ALA A 360 -12.07 -20.67 5.22
N LEU A 361 -10.96 -20.00 5.56
CA LEU A 361 -9.80 -20.62 6.22
C LEU A 361 -10.12 -21.04 7.67
N LEU A 362 -10.98 -20.29 8.36
CA LEU A 362 -11.46 -20.64 9.70
C LEU A 362 -12.43 -21.83 9.70
N ASP A 363 -13.22 -21.99 8.63
CA ASP A 363 -14.18 -23.09 8.49
C ASP A 363 -13.50 -24.45 8.28
N ILE A 364 -12.36 -24.46 7.58
CA ILE A 364 -11.46 -25.62 7.46
C ILE A 364 -10.43 -25.69 8.61
N ALA A 365 -10.61 -24.89 9.66
CA ALA A 365 -9.84 -24.91 10.91
C ALA A 365 -8.33 -24.65 10.78
N ILE A 366 -7.89 -23.85 9.79
CA ILE A 366 -6.52 -23.33 9.75
C ILE A 366 -6.30 -22.44 10.99
N PRO A 367 -5.18 -22.62 11.74
CA PRO A 367 -4.80 -21.68 12.78
C PRO A 367 -4.41 -20.35 12.13
N LEU A 368 -5.14 -19.28 12.45
CA LEU A 368 -4.81 -17.90 12.07
C LEU A 368 -4.54 -17.05 13.31
N SER A 369 -3.64 -16.07 13.19
CA SER A 369 -3.35 -15.14 14.29
C SER A 369 -4.61 -14.44 14.82
N THR A 370 -4.59 -14.11 16.11
CA THR A 370 -5.67 -13.46 16.85
C THR A 370 -5.39 -12.00 17.19
N LEU A 371 -4.22 -11.44 16.83
CA LEU A 371 -3.84 -10.05 17.14
C LEU A 371 -4.75 -9.00 16.50
N ASN A 372 -5.36 -9.34 15.36
CA ASN A 372 -6.46 -8.57 14.76
C ASN A 372 -7.79 -9.33 14.93
N PRO A 373 -8.61 -9.03 15.96
CA PRO A 373 -9.87 -9.73 16.21
C PRO A 373 -10.91 -9.62 15.10
N ASN A 374 -10.78 -8.65 14.19
CA ASN A 374 -11.74 -8.38 13.11
C ASN A 374 -11.26 -8.85 11.73
N ALA A 375 -10.03 -9.36 11.63
CA ALA A 375 -9.44 -9.93 10.41
C ALA A 375 -8.29 -10.89 10.80
N ARG A 376 -8.61 -12.10 11.27
CA ARG A 376 -7.62 -13.06 11.78
C ARG A 376 -6.56 -13.39 10.72
N GLY A 377 -5.29 -13.35 11.11
CA GLY A 377 -4.15 -13.59 10.20
C GLY A 377 -3.96 -12.56 9.07
N ILE A 378 -4.92 -11.67 8.81
CA ILE A 378 -4.86 -10.70 7.72
C ILE A 378 -3.99 -9.51 8.12
N VAL A 379 -2.83 -9.41 7.47
CA VAL A 379 -1.83 -8.33 7.63
C VAL A 379 -1.84 -7.33 6.47
N HIS A 380 -2.33 -7.74 5.30
CA HIS A 380 -2.53 -6.89 4.10
C HIS A 380 -3.74 -7.39 3.32
N ARG A 381 -4.13 -6.72 2.24
CA ARG A 381 -5.32 -7.06 1.45
C ARG A 381 -5.17 -6.72 -0.02
N ILE A 382 -5.93 -7.43 -0.85
CA ILE A 382 -6.21 -7.09 -2.25
C ILE A 382 -7.72 -6.83 -2.43
N ASP A 383 -8.14 -6.25 -3.55
CA ASP A 383 -9.54 -5.88 -3.78
C ASP A 383 -10.42 -7.11 -4.07
N ARG A 384 -11.75 -6.95 -3.98
CA ARG A 384 -12.73 -8.04 -4.21
C ARG A 384 -12.50 -8.71 -5.57
N GLY A 385 -12.50 -7.91 -6.64
CA GLY A 385 -12.30 -8.38 -8.02
C GLY A 385 -10.85 -8.62 -8.44
N THR A 386 -9.87 -8.39 -7.55
CA THR A 386 -8.47 -8.77 -7.80
C THR A 386 -8.26 -10.22 -7.39
N SER A 387 -7.70 -11.03 -8.28
CA SER A 387 -7.28 -12.41 -7.98
C SER A 387 -5.82 -12.47 -7.50
N GLY A 388 -5.36 -13.65 -7.08
CA GLY A 388 -3.93 -13.94 -6.88
C GLY A 388 -3.41 -13.84 -5.45
N ILE A 389 -2.10 -13.68 -5.33
CA ILE A 389 -1.30 -13.99 -4.14
C ILE A 389 -1.62 -13.14 -2.90
N ILE A 390 -1.80 -13.82 -1.76
CA ILE A 390 -1.99 -13.21 -0.44
C ILE A 390 -1.36 -14.05 0.67
N VAL A 391 -0.46 -13.45 1.47
CA VAL A 391 0.06 -14.01 2.73
C VAL A 391 -0.85 -13.71 3.93
N LEU A 392 -1.00 -14.68 4.84
CA LEU A 392 -1.66 -14.58 6.14
C LEU A 392 -0.78 -15.17 7.25
N ALA A 393 -0.84 -14.58 8.44
CA ALA A 393 -0.16 -15.08 9.64
C ALA A 393 -0.95 -16.19 10.34
N LYS A 394 -0.32 -17.36 10.55
CA LYS A 394 -0.91 -18.49 11.29
C LYS A 394 -0.83 -18.30 12.81
N ASN A 395 0.23 -17.66 13.30
CA ASN A 395 0.43 -17.35 14.72
C ASN A 395 0.71 -15.85 14.98
N ASP A 396 0.66 -15.45 16.25
CA ASP A 396 0.73 -14.05 16.67
C ASP A 396 2.13 -13.43 16.46
N ASP A 397 3.20 -14.20 16.62
CA ASP A 397 4.60 -13.79 16.35
C ASP A 397 4.83 -13.46 14.87
N ALA A 398 4.38 -14.35 13.98
CA ALA A 398 4.40 -14.13 12.53
C ALA A 398 3.56 -12.91 12.13
N HIS A 399 2.46 -12.63 12.83
CA HIS A 399 1.63 -11.45 12.59
C HIS A 399 2.39 -10.16 12.90
N LEU A 400 3.11 -10.08 14.03
CA LEU A 400 3.94 -8.92 14.37
C LEU A 400 5.05 -8.72 13.33
N LYS A 401 5.79 -9.78 12.97
CA LYS A 401 6.83 -9.70 11.93
C LYS A 401 6.26 -9.21 10.60
N LEU A 402 5.14 -9.78 10.14
CA LEU A 402 4.54 -9.40 8.86
C LEU A 402 3.99 -7.97 8.86
N VAL A 403 3.35 -7.51 9.93
CA VAL A 403 2.88 -6.11 10.03
C VAL A 403 4.06 -5.14 9.95
N ALA A 404 5.17 -5.42 10.64
CA ALA A 404 6.39 -4.63 10.53
C ALA A 404 6.95 -4.64 9.10
N LEU A 405 7.10 -5.82 8.47
CA LEU A 405 7.64 -5.95 7.12
C LEU A 405 6.78 -5.25 6.04
N PHE A 406 5.44 -5.22 6.22
CA PHE A 406 4.55 -4.43 5.36
C PHE A 406 4.69 -2.93 5.60
N PHE A 407 4.84 -2.47 6.84
CA PHE A 407 5.08 -1.06 7.16
C PHE A 407 6.42 -0.56 6.61
N LEU A 408 7.48 -1.36 6.80
CA LEU A 408 8.85 -1.13 6.34
C LEU A 408 9.05 -1.33 4.83
N ARG A 409 7.98 -1.68 4.07
CA ARG A 409 8.01 -1.92 2.62
C ARG A 409 8.99 -3.04 2.18
N LYS A 410 9.35 -3.94 3.10
CA LYS A 410 10.24 -5.09 2.84
C LYS A 410 9.55 -6.23 2.07
N VAL A 411 8.22 -6.23 2.00
CA VAL A 411 7.44 -7.16 1.16
C VAL A 411 7.37 -6.64 -0.28
N GLN A 412 8.00 -7.36 -1.21
CA GLN A 412 7.92 -7.07 -2.63
C GLN A 412 6.68 -7.73 -3.23
N LYS A 413 5.89 -6.98 -4.02
CA LYS A 413 4.70 -7.49 -4.70
C LYS A 413 4.65 -7.02 -6.14
N LYS A 414 4.26 -7.92 -7.04
CA LYS A 414 3.93 -7.60 -8.43
C LYS A 414 2.50 -7.99 -8.75
N TYR A 415 1.95 -7.29 -9.73
CA TYR A 415 0.63 -7.51 -10.27
C TYR A 415 0.72 -7.67 -11.79
N PHE A 416 -0.15 -8.49 -12.37
CA PHE A 416 -0.46 -8.44 -13.80
C PHE A 416 -1.74 -7.65 -14.00
N ALA A 417 -1.74 -6.72 -14.95
CA ALA A 417 -2.88 -5.89 -15.30
C ALA A 417 -3.07 -5.88 -16.82
N LEU A 418 -4.25 -6.28 -17.31
CA LEU A 418 -4.60 -6.14 -18.73
C LEU A 418 -5.29 -4.80 -18.95
N VAL A 419 -4.77 -4.00 -19.87
CA VAL A 419 -5.25 -2.63 -20.16
C VAL A 419 -5.36 -2.39 -21.68
N PRO A 420 -6.17 -1.43 -22.14
CA PRO A 420 -6.19 -1.01 -23.55
C PRO A 420 -4.82 -0.55 -24.06
N ALA A 421 -4.53 -0.84 -25.34
CA ALA A 421 -3.30 -0.47 -26.03
C ALA A 421 -3.29 0.95 -26.64
N CYS A 422 -4.45 1.58 -26.79
CA CYS A 422 -4.60 3.02 -26.91
C CYS A 422 -5.17 3.61 -25.59
N PRO A 423 -4.72 4.78 -25.13
CA PRO A 423 -5.38 5.47 -24.03
C PRO A 423 -6.73 6.05 -24.49
N LEU A 424 -7.59 6.39 -23.53
CA LEU A 424 -8.97 6.86 -23.82
C LEU A 424 -9.06 8.13 -24.68
N ASP A 425 -8.02 8.98 -24.67
CA ASP A 425 -8.07 10.35 -25.21
C ASP A 425 -7.06 10.67 -26.34
N GLY A 426 -6.44 9.66 -27.00
CA GLY A 426 -5.63 9.90 -28.22
C GLY A 426 -4.41 8.98 -28.41
N GLU A 427 -3.44 9.40 -29.24
CA GLU A 427 -2.21 8.64 -29.50
C GLU A 427 -1.11 8.97 -28.48
N LEU A 428 -0.81 8.01 -27.61
CA LEU A 428 0.38 8.01 -26.76
C LEU A 428 0.87 6.56 -26.61
N LEU A 429 1.82 6.18 -27.46
CA LEU A 429 2.58 4.92 -27.35
C LEU A 429 3.19 4.83 -25.94
N LEU A 430 2.78 3.80 -25.19
CA LEU A 430 3.31 3.54 -23.85
C LEU A 430 4.73 3.00 -23.96
N SER A 431 5.67 3.55 -23.17
CA SER A 431 7.04 3.05 -23.13
C SER A 431 7.08 1.59 -22.62
N PRO A 432 8.07 0.77 -23.05
CA PRO A 432 8.16 -0.63 -22.64
C PRO A 432 8.22 -0.83 -21.13
N GLU A 433 8.73 0.16 -20.39
CA GLU A 433 8.73 0.21 -18.93
C GLU A 433 8.69 1.67 -18.45
N GLY A 434 8.47 1.87 -17.14
CA GLY A 434 8.51 3.18 -16.52
C GLY A 434 8.12 3.21 -15.05
N VAL A 435 8.04 4.43 -14.49
CA VAL A 435 7.65 4.69 -13.10
C VAL A 435 6.40 5.57 -13.09
N ILE A 436 5.45 5.23 -12.21
CA ILE A 436 4.22 5.98 -11.95
C ILE A 436 4.36 6.59 -10.55
N ASP A 437 4.71 7.88 -10.52
CA ASP A 437 4.64 8.77 -9.34
C ASP A 437 3.34 9.57 -9.44
N LEU A 438 2.26 9.01 -8.86
CA LEU A 438 0.94 9.64 -8.86
C LEU A 438 0.29 9.44 -7.48
N PRO A 439 0.00 10.51 -6.73
CA PRO A 439 -0.66 10.38 -5.43
C PRO A 439 -2.03 9.68 -5.52
N VAL A 440 -2.29 8.77 -4.59
CA VAL A 440 -3.56 8.03 -4.46
C VAL A 440 -4.30 8.48 -3.22
N ASN A 441 -5.47 9.09 -3.40
CA ASN A 441 -6.27 9.73 -2.33
C ASN A 441 -5.45 10.77 -1.53
N GLY A 442 -4.69 11.62 -2.23
CA GLY A 442 -3.85 12.67 -1.63
C GLY A 442 -2.56 12.19 -0.97
N ARG A 443 -2.29 10.88 -0.93
CA ARG A 443 -1.07 10.30 -0.34
C ARG A 443 -0.09 9.87 -1.41
N SER A 444 1.20 10.09 -1.18
CA SER A 444 2.25 9.65 -2.10
C SER A 444 2.17 8.14 -2.38
N ALA A 445 2.34 7.76 -3.65
CA ALA A 445 2.23 6.40 -4.12
C ALA A 445 3.12 6.19 -5.36
N TYR A 446 3.87 5.09 -5.36
CA TYR A 446 4.85 4.76 -6.39
C TYR A 446 4.65 3.32 -6.89
N SER A 447 4.64 3.16 -8.21
CA SER A 447 4.73 1.84 -8.86
C SER A 447 5.73 1.88 -10.00
N LYS A 448 6.44 0.77 -10.24
CA LYS A 448 7.13 0.52 -11.51
C LYS A 448 6.21 -0.31 -12.41
N TYR A 449 6.28 -0.12 -13.72
CA TYR A 449 5.57 -0.97 -14.67
C TYR A 449 6.47 -1.41 -15.82
N ARG A 450 6.12 -2.54 -16.44
CA ARG A 450 6.73 -3.07 -17.66
C ARG A 450 5.65 -3.74 -18.52
N ILE A 451 5.66 -3.50 -19.82
CA ILE A 451 4.85 -4.24 -20.79
C ILE A 451 5.46 -5.63 -20.91
N LEU A 452 4.69 -6.66 -20.54
CA LEU A 452 5.05 -8.06 -20.75
C LEU A 452 4.75 -8.47 -22.19
N ASP A 453 3.57 -8.07 -22.67
CA ASP A 453 3.00 -8.60 -23.89
C ASP A 453 1.98 -7.64 -24.52
N ARG A 454 1.70 -7.85 -25.81
CA ARG A 454 0.83 -7.05 -26.66
C ARG A 454 -0.11 -8.00 -27.40
N TYR A 455 -1.41 -7.74 -27.34
CA TYR A 455 -2.43 -8.60 -27.93
C TYR A 455 -3.30 -7.83 -28.91
N ILE A 456 -3.75 -8.53 -29.94
CA ILE A 456 -4.76 -8.06 -30.91
C ILE A 456 -6.05 -8.83 -30.62
N ASP A 457 -7.19 -8.12 -30.63
CA ASP A 457 -8.50 -8.76 -30.53
C ASP A 457 -8.77 -9.52 -31.85
N PRO A 458 -9.06 -10.83 -31.82
CA PRO A 458 -9.42 -11.62 -33.01
C PRO A 458 -10.49 -10.97 -33.89
N SER A 459 -11.44 -10.26 -33.29
CA SER A 459 -12.52 -9.58 -34.01
C SER A 459 -12.10 -8.28 -34.70
N GLN A 460 -10.87 -7.80 -34.45
CA GLN A 460 -10.27 -6.58 -34.99
C GLN A 460 -8.94 -6.87 -35.75
N LYS A 461 -8.66 -8.14 -36.06
CA LYS A 461 -7.45 -8.53 -36.80
C LYS A 461 -7.62 -8.25 -38.30
N GLU A 462 -6.91 -7.23 -38.78
CA GLU A 462 -6.60 -7.00 -40.19
C GLU A 462 -5.07 -7.13 -40.39
N GLU A 463 -4.61 -7.18 -41.65
CA GLU A 463 -3.18 -7.27 -41.94
C GLU A 463 -2.46 -5.98 -41.55
N GLY A 464 -1.60 -6.05 -40.52
CA GLY A 464 -0.91 -4.88 -39.96
C GLY A 464 -1.66 -4.14 -38.84
N SER A 465 -2.72 -4.71 -38.25
CA SER A 465 -3.40 -4.12 -37.08
C SER A 465 -2.44 -3.84 -35.93
N ASP A 466 -2.59 -2.66 -35.31
CA ASP A 466 -1.98 -2.35 -34.03
C ASP A 466 -2.56 -3.23 -32.90
N PRO A 467 -1.80 -3.47 -31.82
CA PRO A 467 -2.32 -4.13 -30.62
C PRO A 467 -3.54 -3.38 -30.07
N THR A 468 -4.53 -4.12 -29.57
CA THR A 468 -5.72 -3.58 -28.89
C THR A 468 -5.59 -3.63 -27.36
N ALA A 469 -4.74 -4.52 -26.84
CA ALA A 469 -4.49 -4.69 -25.41
C ALA A 469 -3.00 -4.87 -25.06
N LEU A 470 -2.64 -4.47 -23.83
CA LEU A 470 -1.31 -4.63 -23.24
C LEU A 470 -1.42 -5.39 -21.91
N LEU A 471 -0.55 -6.37 -21.70
CA LEU A 471 -0.36 -6.99 -20.40
C LEU A 471 0.80 -6.31 -19.68
N LEU A 472 0.51 -5.68 -18.54
CA LEU A 472 1.48 -4.97 -17.72
C LEU A 472 1.87 -5.79 -16.49
N GLU A 473 3.16 -5.91 -16.23
CA GLU A 473 3.70 -6.20 -14.90
C GLU A 473 3.83 -4.90 -14.12
N VAL A 474 3.16 -4.79 -12.97
CA VAL A 474 3.17 -3.60 -12.10
C VAL A 474 3.72 -3.98 -10.72
N GLN A 475 4.90 -3.48 -10.38
CA GLN A 475 5.49 -3.60 -9.05
C GLN A 475 5.08 -2.42 -8.18
N THR A 476 4.31 -2.66 -7.12
CA THR A 476 3.92 -1.62 -6.16
C THR A 476 5.04 -1.40 -5.14
N LEU A 477 5.57 -0.17 -5.04
CA LEU A 477 6.52 0.22 -4.00
C LEU A 477 5.83 0.78 -2.75
N THR A 478 4.53 1.06 -2.85
CA THR A 478 3.64 1.54 -1.78
C THR A 478 2.35 0.73 -1.77
N GLY A 479 1.64 0.71 -0.63
CA GLY A 479 0.45 -0.12 -0.42
C GLY A 479 -0.88 0.65 -0.37
N ARG A 480 -1.13 1.64 -1.23
CA ARG A 480 -2.36 2.44 -1.15
C ARG A 480 -3.59 1.67 -1.68
N LYS A 481 -4.77 1.97 -1.13
CA LYS A 481 -6.05 1.38 -1.58
C LYS A 481 -6.28 1.68 -3.07
N HIS A 482 -6.62 0.64 -3.84
CA HIS A 482 -6.81 0.70 -5.30
C HIS A 482 -5.59 1.21 -6.11
N GLN A 483 -4.37 1.19 -5.55
CA GLN A 483 -3.21 1.88 -6.16
C GLN A 483 -2.96 1.50 -7.61
N VAL A 484 -2.84 0.20 -7.94
CA VAL A 484 -2.58 -0.24 -9.32
C VAL A 484 -3.67 0.24 -10.28
N ARG A 485 -4.94 0.17 -9.84
CA ARG A 485 -6.12 0.57 -10.64
C ARG A 485 -6.09 2.07 -10.96
N VAL A 486 -5.83 2.91 -9.95
CA VAL A 486 -5.67 4.37 -10.12
C VAL A 486 -4.43 4.71 -10.95
N HIS A 487 -3.33 3.98 -10.77
CA HIS A 487 -2.10 4.19 -11.52
C HIS A 487 -2.27 3.84 -13.01
N CYS A 488 -2.95 2.74 -13.33
CA CYS A 488 -3.33 2.39 -14.70
C CYS A 488 -4.28 3.44 -15.30
N ALA A 489 -5.40 3.74 -14.64
CA ALA A 489 -6.43 4.64 -15.16
C ALA A 489 -5.97 6.11 -15.27
N ASN A 490 -5.37 6.68 -14.22
CA ASN A 490 -5.07 8.11 -14.14
C ASN A 490 -3.57 8.43 -14.35
N GLY A 491 -2.69 7.45 -14.20
CA GLY A 491 -1.24 7.61 -14.41
C GLY A 491 -0.80 7.22 -15.81
N LEU A 492 -1.36 6.11 -16.34
CA LEU A 492 -1.08 5.62 -17.69
C LEU A 492 -2.19 5.93 -18.71
N TRP A 493 -3.32 6.52 -18.27
CA TRP A 493 -4.51 6.80 -19.10
C TRP A 493 -5.15 5.54 -19.73
N ARG A 494 -4.96 4.40 -19.07
CA ARG A 494 -5.24 3.05 -19.55
C ARG A 494 -5.88 2.24 -18.42
N PRO A 495 -7.20 2.38 -18.19
CA PRO A 495 -7.86 1.67 -17.11
C PRO A 495 -7.80 0.16 -17.33
N ILE A 496 -7.86 -0.59 -16.23
CA ILE A 496 -7.86 -2.06 -16.28
C ILE A 496 -9.17 -2.55 -16.90
N PHE A 497 -9.12 -3.57 -17.76
CA PHE A 497 -10.33 -4.12 -18.36
C PHE A 497 -11.31 -4.63 -17.30
N LEU A 498 -12.59 -4.29 -17.50
CA LEU A 498 -13.73 -4.56 -16.61
C LEU A 498 -13.66 -3.89 -15.22
N ASP A 499 -12.79 -2.89 -14.99
CA ASP A 499 -12.74 -2.20 -13.69
C ASP A 499 -13.98 -1.31 -13.46
N PRO A 500 -14.90 -1.69 -12.54
CA PRO A 500 -16.21 -1.04 -12.42
C PRO A 500 -16.15 0.35 -11.78
N LEU A 501 -14.96 0.83 -11.35
CA LEU A 501 -14.79 2.16 -10.75
C LEU A 501 -13.93 3.10 -11.59
N TYR A 502 -13.09 2.56 -12.48
CA TYR A 502 -12.07 3.34 -13.18
C TYR A 502 -12.09 3.17 -14.71
N SER A 503 -12.82 2.20 -15.27
CA SER A 503 -12.99 2.07 -16.74
C SER A 503 -14.02 3.05 -17.34
N GLU A 504 -14.95 3.56 -16.54
CA GLU A 504 -15.93 4.55 -16.98
C GLU A 504 -15.51 5.97 -16.57
N GLY A 505 -15.27 6.85 -17.55
CA GLY A 505 -14.94 8.26 -17.30
C GLY A 505 -16.03 8.98 -16.50
N ASP A 506 -15.65 9.48 -15.32
CA ASP A 506 -16.41 10.32 -14.36
C ASP A 506 -17.94 10.43 -14.58
N LYS A 507 -18.68 9.36 -14.29
CA LYS A 507 -20.15 9.39 -14.19
C LYS A 507 -20.68 10.01 -12.88
N SER A 508 -19.95 10.92 -12.23
CA SER A 508 -20.48 11.64 -11.05
C SER A 508 -21.61 12.64 -11.37
N LYS A 509 -22.00 12.78 -12.65
CA LYS A 509 -23.07 13.68 -13.12
C LYS A 509 -23.96 13.14 -14.26
N VAL A 510 -24.60 11.97 -14.15
CA VAL A 510 -25.91 11.75 -14.81
C VAL A 510 -26.84 10.92 -13.90
N SER A 511 -27.98 11.50 -13.55
CA SER A 511 -29.09 10.81 -12.89
C SER A 511 -30.02 10.15 -13.92
N ASN A 512 -30.45 8.90 -13.63
CA ASN A 512 -31.62 8.22 -14.19
C ASN A 512 -31.99 8.47 -15.67
N SER A 513 -31.56 7.57 -16.55
CA SER A 513 -32.32 7.23 -17.76
C SER A 513 -32.19 5.74 -18.05
N ASN A 514 -33.30 5.00 -17.99
CA ASN A 514 -33.37 3.63 -18.49
C ASN A 514 -33.40 3.67 -20.02
N ASP A 515 -32.24 3.79 -20.67
CA ASP A 515 -32.13 3.44 -22.09
C ASP A 515 -30.67 3.32 -22.60
N LYS A 516 -30.48 2.35 -23.51
CA LYS A 516 -29.38 2.18 -24.48
C LYS A 516 -27.97 1.80 -23.99
N LYS A 517 -27.40 0.80 -24.70
CA LYS A 517 -25.96 0.48 -24.74
C LYS A 517 -25.14 1.76 -24.90
N SER A 518 -24.11 1.94 -24.07
CA SER A 518 -23.17 3.04 -24.19
C SER A 518 -22.09 2.73 -25.24
N LYS A 519 -21.57 3.77 -25.90
CA LYS A 519 -20.42 3.69 -26.84
C LYS A 519 -19.15 3.05 -26.25
N SER A 520 -19.10 2.81 -24.94
CA SER A 520 -18.02 2.09 -24.25
C SER A 520 -17.98 0.59 -24.57
N ASP A 521 -19.11 -0.01 -24.95
CA ASP A 521 -19.16 -1.45 -25.27
C ASP A 521 -18.52 -1.77 -26.62
N GLU A 522 -18.34 -0.77 -27.49
CA GLU A 522 -17.71 -0.91 -28.82
C GLU A 522 -16.18 -0.97 -28.75
N THR A 523 -15.55 -0.59 -27.62
CA THR A 523 -14.09 -0.57 -27.44
C THR A 523 -13.56 -1.65 -26.48
N ILE A 524 -14.44 -2.48 -25.90
CA ILE A 524 -14.03 -3.64 -25.09
C ILE A 524 -14.04 -4.88 -25.99
N PRO A 525 -12.92 -5.60 -26.13
CA PRO A 525 -12.85 -6.81 -26.95
C PRO A 525 -13.92 -7.85 -26.66
N ALA A 526 -14.41 -8.51 -27.71
CA ALA A 526 -15.50 -9.49 -27.59
C ALA A 526 -15.17 -10.64 -26.63
N ALA A 527 -13.92 -11.13 -26.64
CA ALA A 527 -13.44 -12.16 -25.71
C ALA A 527 -13.48 -11.70 -24.24
N ILE A 528 -13.19 -10.42 -23.97
CA ILE A 528 -13.30 -9.84 -22.62
C ILE A 528 -14.76 -9.73 -22.18
N LEU A 529 -15.67 -9.34 -23.07
CA LEU A 529 -17.10 -9.32 -22.80
C LEU A 529 -17.66 -10.73 -22.55
N HIS A 530 -17.18 -11.74 -23.28
CA HIS A 530 -17.52 -13.14 -23.04
C HIS A 530 -17.00 -13.65 -21.68
N ALA A 531 -15.77 -13.30 -21.29
CA ALA A 531 -15.26 -13.59 -19.94
C ALA A 531 -16.05 -12.86 -18.84
N ALA A 532 -16.55 -11.65 -19.11
CA ALA A 532 -17.42 -10.91 -18.19
C ALA A 532 -18.82 -11.53 -18.03
N ALA A 533 -19.33 -12.22 -19.06
CA ALA A 533 -20.72 -12.71 -19.12
C ALA A 533 -21.08 -13.72 -18.02
N GLY A 534 -20.09 -14.31 -17.34
CA GLY A 534 -20.30 -15.21 -16.19
C GLY A 534 -20.33 -14.53 -14.81
N SER A 535 -19.68 -13.37 -14.61
CA SER A 535 -19.77 -12.63 -13.34
C SER A 535 -19.34 -11.15 -13.42
N ASN A 536 -20.14 -10.27 -12.82
CA ASN A 536 -19.86 -8.83 -12.70
C ASN A 536 -18.80 -8.49 -11.63
N GLU A 537 -18.02 -9.45 -11.15
CA GLU A 537 -17.13 -9.27 -9.98
C GLU A 537 -15.66 -9.54 -10.26
N HIS A 538 -15.26 -9.69 -11.51
CA HIS A 538 -13.87 -9.94 -11.93
C HIS A 538 -13.41 -8.82 -12.85
N PHE A 539 -12.20 -8.32 -12.61
CA PHE A 539 -11.51 -7.41 -13.52
C PHE A 539 -10.09 -7.89 -13.72
N PHE A 540 -9.44 -7.47 -14.81
CA PHE A 540 -8.15 -8.00 -15.21
C PHE A 540 -6.98 -7.42 -14.40
N LEU A 541 -7.03 -7.60 -13.07
CA LEU A 541 -5.93 -7.37 -12.13
C LEU A 541 -5.67 -8.62 -11.30
N HIS A 542 -4.46 -9.14 -11.39
CA HIS A 542 -4.01 -10.33 -10.67
C HIS A 542 -2.76 -10.01 -9.85
N ALA A 543 -2.75 -10.32 -8.55
CA ALA A 543 -1.55 -10.26 -7.73
C ALA A 543 -0.66 -11.47 -8.08
N SER A 544 0.37 -11.26 -8.89
CA SER A 544 1.10 -12.35 -9.54
C SER A 544 2.20 -12.94 -8.68
N THR A 545 3.06 -12.13 -8.08
CA THR A 545 4.21 -12.63 -7.29
C THR A 545 4.42 -11.87 -5.99
N MET A 546 5.01 -12.55 -5.00
CA MET A 546 5.40 -12.02 -3.71
C MET A 546 6.77 -12.54 -3.28
N SER A 547 7.61 -11.66 -2.73
CA SER A 547 8.83 -12.01 -2.00
C SER A 547 8.84 -11.32 -0.64
N ILE A 548 9.26 -12.06 0.38
CA ILE A 548 9.51 -11.61 1.75
C ILE A 548 10.91 -12.14 2.15
N PRO A 549 12.00 -11.49 1.72
CA PRO A 549 13.36 -12.00 1.92
C PRO A 549 13.72 -12.22 3.40
N ASP A 550 13.28 -11.32 4.29
CA ASP A 550 13.46 -11.42 5.74
C ASP A 550 12.82 -12.66 6.39
N LEU A 551 11.93 -13.37 5.67
CA LEU A 551 11.33 -14.64 6.10
C LEU A 551 11.75 -15.82 5.22
N ASN A 552 12.81 -15.67 4.41
CA ASN A 552 13.32 -16.63 3.43
C ASN A 552 12.29 -17.04 2.34
N ILE A 553 11.32 -16.18 2.05
CA ILE A 553 10.27 -16.44 1.05
C ILE A 553 10.61 -15.65 -0.21
N ASN A 554 10.99 -16.35 -1.28
CA ASN A 554 11.48 -15.72 -2.50
C ASN A 554 10.63 -16.14 -3.71
N ASN A 555 10.12 -15.15 -4.44
CA ASN A 555 9.44 -15.31 -5.73
C ASN A 555 8.30 -16.35 -5.75
N VAL A 556 7.47 -16.36 -4.70
CA VAL A 556 6.24 -17.18 -4.72
C VAL A 556 5.30 -16.58 -5.77
N SER A 557 4.82 -17.42 -6.69
CA SER A 557 3.97 -17.01 -7.81
C SER A 557 2.57 -17.60 -7.65
N SER A 558 1.54 -16.82 -7.95
CA SER A 558 0.20 -17.32 -8.19
C SER A 558 0.04 -17.65 -9.68
N PRO A 559 -0.63 -18.76 -10.04
CA PRO A 559 -1.09 -18.96 -11.41
C PRO A 559 -2.18 -17.94 -11.77
N LEU A 560 -2.26 -17.57 -13.04
CA LEU A 560 -3.41 -16.84 -13.58
C LEU A 560 -4.70 -17.68 -13.41
N PRO A 561 -5.85 -17.05 -13.12
CA PRO A 561 -7.15 -17.71 -13.13
C PRO A 561 -7.49 -18.31 -14.49
N GLN A 562 -8.25 -19.40 -14.53
CA GLN A 562 -8.52 -20.09 -15.81
C GLN A 562 -9.25 -19.17 -16.81
N TRP A 563 -10.28 -18.45 -16.38
CA TRP A 563 -11.03 -17.50 -17.22
C TRP A 563 -10.18 -16.39 -17.85
N TRP A 564 -9.00 -16.09 -17.29
CA TRP A 564 -8.06 -15.13 -17.88
C TRP A 564 -7.20 -15.83 -18.93
N LYS A 565 -6.69 -17.04 -18.65
CA LYS A 565 -5.94 -17.83 -19.62
C LYS A 565 -6.75 -18.09 -20.89
N ASP A 566 -8.02 -18.46 -20.74
CA ASP A 566 -8.93 -18.73 -21.87
C ASP A 566 -9.02 -17.52 -22.84
N VAL A 567 -8.92 -16.29 -22.32
CA VAL A 567 -8.89 -15.05 -23.12
C VAL A 567 -7.52 -14.80 -23.76
N ILE A 568 -6.43 -15.08 -23.05
CA ILE A 568 -5.06 -14.95 -23.58
C ILE A 568 -4.82 -15.97 -24.69
N GLU A 569 -5.23 -17.22 -24.51
CA GLU A 569 -5.07 -18.31 -25.49
C GLU A 569 -5.78 -17.96 -26.81
N GLN A 570 -7.02 -17.45 -26.75
CA GLN A 570 -7.75 -16.95 -27.93
C GLN A 570 -7.06 -15.79 -28.66
N TRP A 571 -6.22 -15.02 -27.96
CA TRP A 571 -5.49 -13.89 -28.53
C TRP A 571 -4.08 -14.28 -29.01
N ASP A 572 -3.47 -15.31 -28.42
CA ASP A 572 -2.19 -15.87 -28.85
C ASP A 572 -2.31 -16.65 -30.17
N GLU A 573 -3.44 -17.31 -30.44
CA GLU A 573 -3.78 -17.88 -31.76
C GLU A 573 -3.82 -16.83 -32.90
N VAL A 574 -3.83 -15.54 -32.52
CA VAL A 574 -4.09 -14.39 -33.39
C VAL A 574 -2.88 -13.44 -33.50
N LYS A 575 -1.79 -13.72 -32.79
CA LYS A 575 -0.49 -13.08 -33.05
C LYS A 575 0.12 -13.50 -34.40
#